data_AF-A0A1T0CR39-F1
#
_entry.id   AF-A0A1T0CR39-F1
#
_cell.length_a   1.000
_cell.length_b   1.000
_cell.length_c   1.000
_cell.angle_alpha   90.00
_cell.angle_beta   90.00
_cell.angle_gamma   90.00
#
_symmetry.space_group_name_H-M   'P 1'
#
loop_
_entity.id
_entity.type
_entity.pdbx_description
1 polymer ?
#
loop_
_entity_poly.entity_id
_entity_poly.type
_entity_poly.pdbx_seq_one_letter_code
_entity_poly.pdbx_strand_id
1 'polypeptide(L)'
;MSFILEISGDYACFTRPELKVERVSYPVITPSAARNILMAILWKPAIRWRVQKIEILKPIQWVNLRRNELGTKMSERSQGVYIEDGRQQRASMLLKDVAYRIHADFELTDEAGEGDNRTKFVEMFRRRASRGQYFHQPYLGCREFACDFRLLERADEGLPREAITQDFGLMLYDMDYSKSAPRDSNHAEPMFYHCQAVDGVIVVPASDSKEILR
;
A
#
# COMPACT_ATOMS: atom_id res chain seq x y z
N MET A 1 13.41 9.95 -12.94
CA MET A 1 14.33 9.81 -11.78
C MET A 1 13.53 9.04 -10.74
N SER A 2 13.97 7.85 -10.34
CA SER A 2 13.18 7.02 -9.41
C SER A 2 13.56 7.35 -7.96
N PHE A 3 12.57 7.50 -7.09
CA PHE A 3 12.75 7.61 -5.66
C PHE A 3 12.88 6.23 -5.03
N ILE A 4 13.76 6.12 -4.05
CA ILE A 4 13.98 4.90 -3.29
C ILE A 4 13.51 5.15 -1.85
N LEU A 5 12.39 4.53 -1.48
CA LEU A 5 11.82 4.65 -0.14
C LEU A 5 11.94 3.31 0.57
N GLU A 6 12.73 3.27 1.64
CA GLU A 6 12.75 2.13 2.54
C GLU A 6 11.65 2.30 3.59
N ILE A 7 10.86 1.25 3.81
CA ILE A 7 9.73 1.23 4.73
C ILE A 7 9.82 0.03 5.67
N SER A 8 9.31 0.18 6.89
CA SER A 8 9.27 -0.90 7.87
C SER A 8 8.11 -0.75 8.86
N GLY A 9 7.81 -1.83 9.57
CA GLY A 9 6.90 -1.79 10.72
C GLY A 9 6.76 -3.17 11.38
N ASP A 10 6.31 -3.16 12.64
CA ASP A 10 6.21 -4.37 13.46
C ASP A 10 5.18 -5.37 12.92
N TYR A 11 4.14 -4.87 12.25
CA TYR A 11 3.05 -5.66 11.71
C TYR A 11 2.58 -5.08 10.38
N ALA A 12 1.98 -5.91 9.52
CA ALA A 12 1.31 -5.47 8.30
C ALA A 12 0.13 -6.36 7.95
N CYS A 13 -0.86 -5.79 7.25
CA CYS A 13 -2.00 -6.56 6.74
C CYS A 13 -2.46 -6.04 5.38
N PHE A 14 -1.92 -6.62 4.32
CA PHE A 14 -2.33 -6.39 2.94
C PHE A 14 -3.48 -7.34 2.61
N THR A 15 -4.66 -7.04 3.14
CA THR A 15 -5.80 -7.97 3.17
C THR A 15 -6.16 -8.50 1.78
N ARG A 16 -6.27 -9.83 1.65
CA ARG A 16 -6.78 -10.49 0.45
C ARG A 16 -8.27 -10.18 0.28
N PRO A 17 -8.73 -9.70 -0.90
CA PRO A 17 -10.11 -9.28 -1.10
C PRO A 17 -11.16 -10.41 -0.92
N GLU A 18 -10.76 -11.67 -1.10
CA GLU A 18 -11.58 -12.86 -0.91
C GLU A 18 -11.83 -13.22 0.57
N LEU A 19 -10.96 -12.75 1.49
CA LEU A 19 -10.99 -13.11 2.92
C LEU A 19 -11.16 -11.84 3.79
N LYS A 20 -12.28 -11.15 3.62
CA LYS A 20 -12.56 -9.87 4.30
C LYS A 20 -13.09 -10.03 5.74
N VAL A 21 -13.67 -11.16 6.08
CA VAL A 21 -14.25 -11.42 7.42
C VAL A 21 -13.16 -11.86 8.39
N GLU A 22 -12.41 -12.89 8.03
CA GLU A 22 -11.18 -13.30 8.72
C GLU A 22 -10.00 -12.82 7.88
N ARG A 23 -9.38 -11.73 8.31
CA ARG A 23 -8.40 -11.04 7.46
C ARG A 23 -7.15 -11.88 7.32
N VAL A 24 -6.81 -12.23 6.09
CA VAL A 24 -5.52 -12.83 5.75
C VAL A 24 -4.75 -11.85 4.90
N SER A 25 -3.54 -11.50 5.33
CA SER A 25 -2.65 -10.66 4.53
C SER A 25 -2.15 -11.42 3.30
N TYR A 26 -1.83 -10.71 2.22
CA TYR A 26 -0.87 -11.21 1.24
C TYR A 26 0.51 -11.39 1.88
N PRO A 27 1.37 -12.26 1.33
CA PRO A 27 2.73 -12.50 1.85
C PRO A 27 3.66 -11.28 1.74
N VAL A 28 3.34 -10.35 0.84
CA VAL A 28 4.13 -9.15 0.54
C VAL A 28 3.21 -7.95 0.30
N ILE A 29 3.79 -6.74 0.36
CA ILE A 29 3.07 -5.49 0.08
C ILE A 29 2.53 -5.45 -1.36
N THR A 30 1.30 -4.94 -1.52
CA THR A 30 0.69 -4.72 -2.84
C THR A 30 1.15 -3.39 -3.45
N PRO A 31 1.21 -3.26 -4.79
CA PRO A 31 1.51 -1.98 -5.44
C PRO A 31 0.58 -0.85 -4.99
N SER A 32 -0.71 -1.14 -4.79
CA SER A 32 -1.69 -0.20 -4.22
C SER A 32 -1.29 0.34 -2.85
N ALA A 33 -0.88 -0.54 -1.93
CA ALA A 33 -0.46 -0.14 -0.58
C ALA A 33 0.84 0.67 -0.62
N ALA A 34 1.81 0.27 -1.45
CA ALA A 34 3.05 1.01 -1.68
C ALA A 34 2.78 2.42 -2.23
N ARG A 35 1.86 2.55 -3.21
CA ARG A 35 1.43 3.84 -3.75
C ARG A 35 0.80 4.72 -2.67
N ASN A 36 -0.06 4.15 -1.81
CA ASN A 36 -0.72 4.90 -0.74
C ASN A 36 0.28 5.47 0.27
N ILE A 37 1.39 4.77 0.57
CA ILE A 37 2.46 5.28 1.42
C ILE A 37 3.14 6.51 0.78
N LEU A 38 3.44 6.45 -0.52
CA LEU A 38 3.99 7.61 -1.26
C LEU A 38 3.02 8.80 -1.26
N MET A 39 1.73 8.53 -1.47
CA MET A 39 0.66 9.53 -1.43
C MET A 39 0.48 10.16 -0.05
N ALA A 40 0.68 9.39 1.03
CA ALA A 40 0.64 9.89 2.39
C ALA A 40 1.72 10.96 2.64
N ILE A 41 2.90 10.80 2.04
CA ILE A 41 4.00 11.78 2.09
C ILE A 41 3.67 13.00 1.21
N LEU A 42 3.34 12.76 -0.06
CA LEU A 42 2.94 13.80 -1.00
C LEU A 42 1.89 13.28 -1.98
N TRP A 43 0.74 13.94 -2.01
CA TRP A 43 -0.24 13.78 -3.07
C TRP A 43 -0.78 15.14 -3.49
N LYS A 44 -0.99 15.27 -4.81
CA LYS A 44 -1.71 16.36 -5.46
C LYS A 44 -2.47 15.76 -6.65
N PRO A 45 -3.61 16.33 -7.06
CA PRO A 45 -4.32 15.88 -8.25
C PRO A 45 -3.45 15.94 -9.52
N ALA A 46 -2.53 16.92 -9.58
CA ALA A 46 -1.55 17.11 -10.64
C ALA A 46 -0.49 16.01 -10.79
N ILE A 47 -0.39 15.05 -9.86
CA ILE A 47 0.60 13.96 -9.94
C ILE A 47 -0.04 12.59 -9.71
N ARG A 48 0.48 11.59 -10.42
CA ARG A 48 0.14 10.18 -10.22
C ARG A 48 1.41 9.38 -9.94
N TRP A 49 1.45 8.75 -8.76
CA TRP A 49 2.54 7.86 -8.37
C TRP A 49 2.45 6.52 -9.09
N ARG A 50 3.61 6.05 -9.55
CA ARG A 50 3.81 4.75 -10.17
C ARG A 50 4.93 3.99 -9.46
N VAL A 51 4.57 2.88 -8.84
CA VAL A 51 5.53 1.93 -8.28
C VAL A 51 6.11 1.10 -9.42
N GLN A 52 7.43 0.98 -9.47
CA GLN A 52 8.15 0.29 -10.55
C GLN A 52 8.71 -1.05 -10.06
N LYS A 53 9.21 -1.07 -8.82
CA LYS A 53 9.90 -2.23 -8.25
C LYS A 53 9.77 -2.20 -6.73
N ILE A 54 9.61 -3.37 -6.14
CA ILE A 54 9.57 -3.57 -4.68
C ILE A 54 10.64 -4.60 -4.33
N GLU A 55 11.48 -4.31 -3.34
CA GLU A 55 12.45 -5.28 -2.81
C GLU A 55 12.01 -5.70 -1.40
N ILE A 56 12.06 -7.00 -1.12
CA ILE A 56 11.78 -7.58 0.19
C ILE A 56 13.08 -7.51 1.01
N LEU A 57 13.03 -6.89 2.19
CA LEU A 57 14.23 -6.65 3.02
C LEU A 57 14.24 -7.48 4.30
N LYS A 58 13.14 -8.18 4.62
CA LYS A 58 13.02 -9.08 5.77
C LYS A 58 12.28 -10.36 5.41
N PRO A 59 12.55 -11.48 6.10
CA PRO A 59 11.86 -12.74 5.86
C PRO A 59 10.34 -12.60 6.06
N ILE A 60 9.57 -13.40 5.33
CA ILE A 60 8.11 -13.41 5.45
C ILE A 60 7.73 -14.17 6.74
N GLN A 61 7.28 -13.44 7.75
CA GLN A 61 6.86 -13.99 9.03
C GLN A 61 5.38 -13.70 9.28
N TRP A 62 4.67 -14.69 9.82
CA TRP A 62 3.24 -14.61 10.10
C TRP A 62 2.97 -14.55 11.59
N VAL A 63 1.92 -13.83 11.97
CA VAL A 63 1.38 -13.80 13.33
C VAL A 63 -0.13 -13.81 13.30
N ASN A 64 -0.73 -14.57 14.21
CA ASN A 64 -2.18 -14.59 14.40
C ASN A 64 -2.56 -13.64 15.53
N LEU A 65 -3.51 -12.76 15.27
CA LEU A 65 -4.02 -11.81 16.24
C LEU A 65 -5.54 -11.83 16.25
N ARG A 66 -6.13 -11.94 17.44
CA ARG A 66 -7.59 -11.92 17.62
C ARG A 66 -8.04 -10.58 18.18
N ARG A 67 -9.05 -9.98 17.57
CA ARG A 67 -9.61 -8.67 17.99
C ARG A 67 -11.11 -8.79 18.24
N ASN A 68 -11.58 -7.99 19.17
CA ASN A 68 -13.00 -7.70 19.31
C ASN A 68 -13.35 -6.59 18.31
N GLU A 69 -14.14 -6.91 17.30
CA GLU A 69 -14.66 -5.97 16.29
C GLU A 69 -16.19 -5.91 16.36
N LEU A 70 -16.77 -4.84 15.82
CA LEU A 70 -18.22 -4.77 15.62
C LEU A 70 -18.65 -5.69 14.47
N GLY A 71 -19.61 -6.57 14.75
CA GLY A 71 -20.14 -7.53 13.79
C GLY A 71 -21.09 -6.93 12.76
N THR A 72 -21.72 -5.79 13.09
CA THR A 72 -22.75 -5.16 12.27
C THR A 72 -22.49 -3.67 12.10
N LYS A 73 -22.87 -3.13 10.94
CA LYS A 73 -22.96 -1.69 10.72
C LYS A 73 -24.25 -1.18 11.36
N MET A 74 -24.20 -0.01 11.98
CA MET A 74 -25.40 0.66 12.47
C MET A 74 -26.33 0.99 11.30
N SER A 75 -27.60 0.65 11.40
CA SER A 75 -28.62 1.08 10.43
C SER A 75 -29.06 2.51 10.73
N GLU A 76 -29.54 3.23 9.72
CA GLU A 76 -30.06 4.60 9.87
C GLU A 76 -31.26 4.70 10.83
N ARG A 77 -31.95 3.58 11.06
CA ARG A 77 -33.12 3.50 11.96
C ARG A 77 -32.75 3.18 13.40
N SER A 78 -31.51 2.76 13.66
CA SER A 78 -31.09 2.40 15.01
C SER A 78 -30.78 3.65 15.83
N GLN A 79 -31.07 3.62 17.13
CA GLN A 79 -30.69 4.68 18.08
C GLN A 79 -29.23 4.54 18.57
N GLY A 80 -28.61 3.39 18.32
CA GLY A 80 -27.22 3.12 18.67
C GLY A 80 -26.83 1.68 18.38
N VAL A 81 -25.58 1.33 18.66
CA VAL A 81 -25.11 -0.06 18.67
C VAL A 81 -24.53 -0.33 20.04
N TYR A 82 -25.12 -1.27 20.77
CA TYR A 82 -24.54 -1.73 22.03
C TYR A 82 -23.49 -2.79 21.72
N ILE A 83 -22.23 -2.51 22.10
CA ILE A 83 -21.11 -3.33 21.66
C ILE A 83 -21.19 -4.77 22.17
N GLU A 84 -21.72 -5.00 23.37
CA GLU A 84 -21.83 -6.35 23.93
C GLU A 84 -22.79 -7.25 23.13
N ASP A 85 -23.81 -6.67 22.49
CA ASP A 85 -24.81 -7.43 21.70
C ASP A 85 -24.28 -7.78 20.29
N GLY A 86 -23.27 -7.05 19.81
CA GLY A 86 -22.75 -7.15 18.44
C GLY A 86 -21.26 -7.44 18.35
N ARG A 87 -20.58 -7.77 19.46
CA ARG A 87 -19.14 -8.04 19.50
C ARG A 87 -18.81 -9.35 18.79
N GLN A 88 -17.94 -9.28 17.80
CA GLN A 88 -17.37 -10.45 17.14
C GLN A 88 -15.87 -10.53 17.42
N GLN A 89 -15.39 -11.75 17.69
CA GLN A 89 -13.97 -12.03 17.75
C GLN A 89 -13.45 -12.47 16.39
N ARG A 90 -12.74 -11.58 15.71
CA ARG A 90 -12.14 -11.88 14.40
C ARG A 90 -10.68 -12.21 14.56
N ALA A 91 -10.28 -13.33 13.99
CA ALA A 91 -8.88 -13.69 13.83
C ALA A 91 -8.35 -13.02 12.56
N SER A 92 -7.13 -12.48 12.64
CA SER A 92 -6.38 -12.00 11.49
C SER A 92 -5.04 -12.70 11.43
N MET A 93 -4.68 -13.17 10.24
CA MET A 93 -3.35 -13.70 9.92
C MET A 93 -2.55 -12.57 9.26
N LEU A 94 -1.68 -11.95 10.05
CA LEU A 94 -0.93 -10.75 9.73
C LEU A 94 0.52 -11.11 9.40
N LEU A 95 1.22 -10.17 8.75
CA LEU A 95 2.68 -10.21 8.68
C LEU A 95 3.28 -9.59 9.93
N LYS A 96 4.46 -10.07 10.33
CA LYS A 96 5.26 -9.56 11.45
C LYS A 96 6.63 -9.12 10.95
N ASP A 97 7.13 -8.04 11.54
CA ASP A 97 8.47 -7.48 11.33
C ASP A 97 8.82 -7.34 9.83
N VAL A 98 8.05 -6.50 9.13
CA VAL A 98 8.21 -6.34 7.68
C VAL A 98 9.12 -5.17 7.35
N ALA A 99 9.87 -5.31 6.26
CA ALA A 99 10.56 -4.19 5.64
C ALA A 99 10.62 -4.37 4.13
N TYR A 100 10.44 -3.27 3.40
CA TYR A 100 10.45 -3.24 1.94
C TYR A 100 11.21 -2.00 1.43
N ARG A 101 11.79 -2.11 0.22
CA ARG A 101 12.30 -0.97 -0.54
C ARG A 101 11.43 -0.73 -1.76
N ILE A 102 10.79 0.43 -1.82
CA ILE A 102 9.92 0.84 -2.91
C ILE A 102 10.72 1.74 -3.85
N HIS A 103 10.77 1.36 -5.13
CA HIS A 103 11.26 2.21 -6.21
C HIS A 103 10.06 2.74 -6.98
N ALA A 104 9.92 4.06 -7.02
CA ALA A 104 8.76 4.70 -7.62
C ALA A 104 9.11 6.02 -8.27
N ASP A 105 8.32 6.39 -9.27
CA ASP A 105 8.33 7.72 -9.86
C ASP A 105 6.90 8.24 -9.89
N PHE A 106 6.71 9.50 -10.28
CA PHE A 106 5.39 10.03 -10.57
C PHE A 106 5.37 10.69 -11.95
N GLU A 107 4.18 10.77 -12.53
CA GLU A 107 3.91 11.48 -13.77
C GLU A 107 2.95 12.64 -13.49
N LEU A 108 3.05 13.70 -14.29
CA LEU A 108 2.05 14.78 -14.24
C LEU A 108 0.76 14.27 -14.87
N THR A 109 -0.37 14.70 -14.32
CA THR A 109 -1.69 14.40 -14.86
C THR A 109 -2.22 15.58 -15.66
N ASP A 110 -3.33 15.38 -16.37
CA ASP A 110 -4.05 16.45 -17.07
C ASP A 110 -4.66 17.50 -16.13
N GLU A 111 -4.63 17.26 -14.81
CA GLU A 111 -5.06 18.20 -13.78
C GLU A 111 -3.93 19.14 -13.31
N ALA A 112 -2.74 19.06 -13.92
CA ALA A 112 -1.63 19.96 -13.60
C ALA A 112 -1.92 21.40 -14.07
N GLY A 113 -1.89 22.35 -13.13
CA GLY A 113 -2.07 23.77 -13.43
C GLY A 113 -0.80 24.46 -13.94
N GLU A 114 -0.91 25.75 -14.29
CA GLU A 114 0.17 26.58 -14.86
C GLU A 114 1.44 26.65 -13.98
N GLY A 115 1.29 26.47 -12.66
CA GLY A 115 2.40 26.46 -11.70
C GLY A 115 2.87 25.07 -11.26
N ASP A 116 2.35 24.00 -11.85
CA ASP A 116 2.69 22.63 -11.51
C ASP A 116 3.70 22.06 -12.50
N ASN A 117 4.86 21.68 -11.97
CA ASN A 117 5.92 21.08 -12.76
C ASN A 117 6.64 20.00 -11.96
N ARG A 118 7.38 19.16 -12.69
CA ARG A 118 8.07 18.00 -12.11
C ARG A 118 9.08 18.41 -11.05
N THR A 119 9.92 19.42 -11.30
CA THR A 119 10.96 19.88 -10.37
C THR A 119 10.38 20.26 -9.02
N LYS A 120 9.31 21.07 -9.02
CA LYS A 120 8.58 21.48 -7.80
C LYS A 120 8.13 20.27 -6.97
N PHE A 121 7.53 19.26 -7.60
CA PHE A 121 7.04 18.10 -6.87
C PHE A 121 8.15 17.16 -6.43
N VAL A 122 9.24 17.03 -7.20
CA VAL A 122 10.43 16.26 -6.80
C VAL A 122 11.04 16.87 -5.53
N GLU A 123 11.28 18.18 -5.52
CA GLU A 123 11.84 18.88 -4.37
C GLU A 123 10.92 18.83 -3.16
N MET A 124 9.60 18.95 -3.39
CA MET A 124 8.61 18.85 -2.33
C MET A 124 8.58 17.45 -1.69
N PHE A 125 8.61 16.39 -2.50
CA PHE A 125 8.63 15.02 -2.00
C PHE A 125 9.92 14.74 -1.23
N ARG A 126 11.09 15.07 -1.81
CA ARG A 126 12.39 14.90 -1.15
C ARG A 126 12.41 15.57 0.21
N ARG A 127 12.09 16.86 0.26
CA ARG A 127 12.10 17.62 1.52
C ARG A 127 11.19 16.99 2.58
N ARG A 128 10.00 16.53 2.18
CA ARG A 128 9.07 15.89 3.11
C ARG A 128 9.59 14.53 3.58
N ALA A 129 9.98 13.67 2.65
CA ALA A 129 10.43 12.33 2.95
C ALA A 129 11.71 12.33 3.82
N SER A 130 12.70 13.19 3.52
CA SER A 130 13.93 13.33 4.30
C SER A 130 13.70 13.85 5.73
N ARG A 131 12.61 14.60 5.96
CA ARG A 131 12.24 15.15 7.28
C ARG A 131 11.20 14.31 8.01
N GLY A 132 10.79 13.17 7.46
CA GLY A 132 9.71 12.36 8.02
C GLY A 132 8.33 13.05 8.01
N GLN A 133 8.12 14.04 7.12
CA GLN A 133 6.86 14.78 7.03
C GLN A 133 5.87 14.06 6.11
N TYR A 134 4.60 14.05 6.52
CA TYR A 134 3.51 13.45 5.78
C TYR A 134 2.20 14.22 6.02
N PHE A 135 1.21 14.02 5.16
CA PHE A 135 -0.15 14.58 5.32
C PHE A 135 -0.98 13.77 6.32
N HIS A 136 -0.84 12.45 6.30
CA HIS A 136 -1.39 11.53 7.29
C HIS A 136 -0.36 10.42 7.54
N GLN A 137 -0.39 9.81 8.72
CA GLN A 137 0.53 8.74 9.08
C GLN A 137 0.45 7.62 8.03
N PRO A 138 1.55 7.29 7.33
CA PRO A 138 1.58 6.14 6.44
C PRO A 138 1.39 4.86 7.25
N TYR A 139 0.77 3.85 6.64
CA TYR A 139 0.40 2.60 7.31
C TYR A 139 0.55 1.39 6.38
N LEU A 140 0.80 0.22 6.98
CA LEU A 140 1.04 -1.04 6.28
C LEU A 140 -0.25 -1.84 6.10
N GLY A 141 -1.06 -1.38 5.15
CA GLY A 141 -2.32 -2.03 4.76
C GLY A 141 -3.53 -1.62 5.60
N CYS A 142 -3.49 -1.79 6.92
CA CYS A 142 -4.52 -1.29 7.85
C CYS A 142 -3.96 -0.14 8.71
N ARG A 143 -4.80 0.85 9.05
CA ARG A 143 -4.39 2.04 9.83
C ARG A 143 -3.84 1.75 11.22
N GLU A 144 -4.10 0.56 11.75
CA GLU A 144 -3.59 0.09 13.04
C GLU A 144 -2.08 -0.18 13.01
N PHE A 145 -1.49 -0.31 11.83
CA PHE A 145 -0.10 -0.65 11.62
C PHE A 145 0.64 0.55 11.01
N ALA A 146 1.23 1.37 11.87
CA ALA A 146 2.05 2.51 11.42
C ALA A 146 3.23 2.02 10.55
N CYS A 147 3.54 2.79 9.52
CA CYS A 147 4.67 2.57 8.64
C CYS A 147 5.74 3.61 8.94
N ASP A 148 6.92 3.14 9.33
CA ASP A 148 8.13 3.96 9.33
C ASP A 148 8.68 4.01 7.89
N PHE A 149 9.31 5.13 7.54
CA PHE A 149 9.91 5.28 6.22
C PHE A 149 11.17 6.14 6.26
N ARG A 150 12.06 5.89 5.29
CA ARG A 150 13.29 6.63 5.07
C ARG A 150 13.56 6.75 3.58
N LEU A 151 13.81 7.98 3.12
CA LEU A 151 14.28 8.24 1.76
C LEU A 151 15.76 7.85 1.64
N LEU A 152 16.11 7.11 0.61
CA LEU A 152 17.49 6.73 0.29
C LEU A 152 17.94 7.44 -0.99
N GLU A 153 19.21 7.85 -1.04
CA GLU A 153 19.83 8.32 -2.29
C GLU A 153 20.31 7.15 -3.13
N ARG A 154 20.76 6.07 -2.47
CA ARG A 154 21.15 4.81 -3.12
C ARG A 154 20.55 3.60 -2.44
N ALA A 155 20.23 2.57 -3.22
CA ALA A 155 19.62 1.34 -2.69
C ALA A 155 20.53 0.60 -1.70
N ASP A 156 21.85 0.70 -1.84
CA ASP A 156 22.84 0.02 -1.00
C ASP A 156 23.09 0.70 0.35
N GLU A 157 22.49 1.88 0.61
CA GLU A 157 22.49 2.55 1.92
C GLU A 157 21.44 1.98 2.90
N GLY A 158 20.51 1.17 2.38
CA GLY A 158 19.44 0.56 3.13
C GLY A 158 19.77 -0.82 3.71
N LEU A 159 18.75 -1.50 4.24
CA LEU A 159 18.87 -2.90 4.66
C LEU A 159 19.23 -3.78 3.46
N PRO A 160 20.01 -4.86 3.64
CA PRO A 160 20.22 -5.82 2.55
C PRO A 160 18.87 -6.40 2.11
N ARG A 161 18.74 -6.68 0.82
CA ARG A 161 17.58 -7.43 0.33
C ARG A 161 17.67 -8.89 0.78
N GLU A 162 16.52 -9.52 0.99
CA GLU A 162 16.43 -10.95 1.19
C GLU A 162 16.48 -11.68 -0.15
N ALA A 163 17.20 -12.80 -0.23
CA ALA A 163 17.33 -13.59 -1.46
C ALA A 163 16.11 -14.50 -1.71
N ILE A 164 14.90 -13.95 -1.62
CA ILE A 164 13.64 -14.70 -1.77
C ILE A 164 13.30 -14.84 -3.26
N THR A 165 13.31 -16.07 -3.76
CA THR A 165 12.74 -16.39 -5.08
C THR A 165 11.49 -17.23 -4.88
N GLN A 166 10.33 -16.62 -5.12
CA GLN A 166 9.03 -17.26 -4.86
C GLN A 166 7.96 -16.69 -5.77
N ASP A 167 7.08 -17.56 -6.26
CA ASP A 167 5.82 -17.20 -6.91
C ASP A 167 4.73 -17.02 -5.83
N PHE A 168 4.12 -15.84 -5.78
CA PHE A 168 3.03 -15.52 -4.85
C PHE A 168 1.65 -15.62 -5.50
N GLY A 169 1.60 -15.97 -6.79
CA GLY A 169 0.37 -16.09 -7.57
C GLY A 169 -0.30 -14.75 -7.82
N LEU A 170 -1.62 -14.79 -8.01
CA LEU A 170 -2.42 -13.58 -8.24
C LEU A 170 -2.52 -12.73 -6.97
N MET A 171 -2.05 -11.50 -7.08
CA MET A 171 -2.14 -10.49 -6.02
C MET A 171 -2.87 -9.24 -6.51
N LEU A 172 -3.52 -8.55 -5.57
CA LEU A 172 -4.10 -7.24 -5.85
C LEU A 172 -2.99 -6.31 -6.34
N TYR A 173 -3.15 -5.81 -7.56
CA TYR A 173 -2.34 -4.75 -8.11
C TYR A 173 -2.82 -3.42 -7.54
N ASP A 174 -4.09 -3.07 -7.79
CA ASP A 174 -4.71 -1.81 -7.39
C ASP A 174 -6.24 -1.82 -7.57
N MET A 175 -6.91 -0.71 -7.26
CA MET A 175 -8.33 -0.50 -7.54
C MET A 175 -8.48 0.45 -8.74
N ASP A 176 -9.30 0.06 -9.71
CA ASP A 176 -9.73 0.95 -10.79
C ASP A 176 -10.97 1.74 -10.37
N TYR A 177 -10.85 3.07 -10.38
CA TYR A 177 -11.93 3.99 -10.04
C TYR A 177 -12.55 4.65 -11.29
N SER A 178 -12.15 4.25 -12.50
CA SER A 178 -12.61 4.85 -13.76
C SER A 178 -14.12 4.85 -13.96
N LYS A 179 -14.81 3.86 -13.37
CA LYS A 179 -16.28 3.74 -13.39
C LYS A 179 -16.99 4.38 -12.20
N SER A 180 -16.24 4.91 -11.23
CA SER A 180 -16.81 5.54 -10.03
C SER A 180 -17.07 7.03 -10.27
N ALA A 181 -18.15 7.55 -9.69
CA ALA A 181 -18.37 9.00 -9.66
C ALA A 181 -17.25 9.71 -8.87
N PRO A 182 -16.97 11.00 -9.14
CA PRO A 182 -15.99 11.74 -8.36
C PRO A 182 -16.29 11.67 -6.85
N ARG A 183 -15.29 11.30 -6.05
CA ARG A 183 -15.38 11.12 -4.59
C ARG A 183 -16.25 9.94 -4.12
N ASP A 184 -16.56 9.00 -5.02
CA ASP A 184 -17.23 7.74 -4.72
C ASP A 184 -16.30 6.55 -5.04
N SER A 185 -16.56 5.41 -4.43
CA SER A 185 -15.91 4.12 -4.67
C SER A 185 -16.90 2.98 -4.96
N ASN A 186 -18.18 3.27 -5.18
CA ASN A 186 -19.23 2.26 -5.36
C ASN A 186 -19.00 1.34 -6.57
N HIS A 187 -18.25 1.80 -7.58
CA HIS A 187 -17.93 1.03 -8.78
C HIS A 187 -16.42 0.81 -8.92
N ALA A 188 -15.70 0.77 -7.81
CA ALA A 188 -14.27 0.47 -7.81
C ALA A 188 -14.05 -1.02 -8.08
N GLU A 189 -13.33 -1.36 -9.15
CA GLU A 189 -13.05 -2.73 -9.56
C GLU A 189 -11.61 -3.12 -9.18
N PRO A 190 -11.38 -4.29 -8.56
CA PRO A 190 -10.03 -4.72 -8.22
C PRO A 190 -9.27 -5.17 -9.48
N MET A 191 -8.05 -4.66 -9.63
CA MET A 191 -7.10 -5.11 -10.65
C MET A 191 -6.08 -6.04 -10.01
N PHE A 192 -5.70 -7.11 -10.72
CA PHE A 192 -4.76 -8.12 -10.25
C PHE A 192 -3.57 -8.26 -11.19
N TYR A 193 -2.47 -8.81 -10.68
CA TYR A 193 -1.31 -9.19 -11.46
C TYR A 193 -0.69 -10.47 -10.88
N HIS A 194 0.08 -11.19 -11.70
CA HIS A 194 0.86 -12.33 -11.23
C HIS A 194 2.12 -11.83 -10.52
N CYS A 195 2.19 -12.03 -9.21
CA CYS A 195 3.27 -11.51 -8.38
C CYS A 195 4.33 -12.61 -8.16
N GLN A 196 5.56 -12.30 -8.54
CA GLN A 196 6.71 -13.17 -8.31
C GLN A 196 7.89 -12.33 -7.81
N ALA A 197 8.61 -12.85 -6.82
CA ALA A 197 9.93 -12.34 -6.44
C ALA A 197 11.04 -13.21 -7.04
N VAL A 198 12.09 -12.54 -7.52
CA VAL A 198 13.37 -13.16 -7.91
C VAL A 198 14.48 -12.42 -7.16
N ASP A 199 15.24 -13.13 -6.33
CA ASP A 199 16.27 -12.52 -5.46
C ASP A 199 15.70 -11.34 -4.63
N GLY A 200 14.51 -11.52 -4.06
CA GLY A 200 13.79 -10.52 -3.27
C GLY A 200 13.18 -9.38 -4.06
N VAL A 201 13.33 -9.36 -5.39
CA VAL A 201 12.85 -8.29 -6.25
C VAL A 201 11.52 -8.68 -6.90
N ILE A 202 10.50 -7.85 -6.69
CA ILE A 202 9.23 -7.89 -7.39
C ILE A 202 9.21 -6.73 -8.39
N VAL A 203 9.10 -7.07 -9.68
CA VAL A 203 8.90 -6.09 -10.75
C VAL A 203 7.41 -5.78 -10.84
N VAL A 204 7.06 -4.50 -10.75
CA VAL A 204 5.66 -4.07 -10.83
C VAL A 204 5.36 -3.67 -12.28
N PRO A 205 4.45 -4.38 -12.97
CA PRO A 205 4.10 -4.06 -14.35
C PRO A 205 3.48 -2.66 -14.45
N ALA A 206 3.56 -2.05 -15.63
CA ALA A 206 2.86 -0.78 -15.88
C ALA A 206 1.34 -0.99 -15.78
N SER A 207 0.60 0.01 -15.31
CA SER A 207 -0.86 -0.12 -15.11
C SER A 207 -1.63 -0.38 -16.39
N ASP A 208 -1.10 0.02 -17.54
CA ASP A 208 -1.64 -0.18 -18.89
C ASP A 208 -1.12 -1.46 -19.57
N SER A 209 -0.26 -2.25 -18.90
CA SER A 209 0.23 -3.53 -19.42
C SER A 209 -0.88 -4.58 -19.54
N LYS A 210 -0.71 -5.50 -20.49
CA LYS A 210 -1.55 -6.70 -20.65
C LYS A 210 -1.41 -7.69 -19.49
N GLU A 211 -0.39 -7.52 -18.65
CA GLU A 211 -0.16 -8.32 -17.43
C GLU A 211 -1.18 -8.00 -16.33
N ILE A 212 -1.87 -6.86 -16.43
CA ILE A 212 -2.90 -6.45 -15.48
C ILE A 212 -4.24 -7.09 -15.85
N LEU A 213 -4.78 -7.88 -14.93
CA LEU A 213 -6.12 -8.46 -15.02
C LEU A 213 -7.13 -7.47 -14.41
N ARG A 214 -8.15 -7.10 -15.19
CA ARG A 214 -9.23 -6.19 -14.79
C ARG A 214 -10.56 -6.93 -14.78
#